data_AF-A0A2W0GKY3-F1
#
_entry.id   AF-A0A2W0GKY3-F1
#
_cell.length_a   1.000
_cell.length_b   1.000
_cell.length_c   1.000
_cell.angle_alpha   90.00
_cell.angle_beta   90.00
_cell.angle_gamma   90.00
#
_symmetry.space_group_name_H-M   'P 1'
#
loop_
_entity.id
_entity.type
_entity.pdbx_description
1 polymer ?
#
loop_
_entity_poly.entity_id
_entity_poly.type
_entity_poly.pdbx_seq_one_letter_code
_entity_poly.pdbx_strand_id
1 'polypeptide(L)'
;MSEMTLIVPNDWVTEEKLVEITGLRPGTIERARKKCWMVGREYLHVSPDGVPKKNSECMYNRKAVDQWVESMSKKQPGAHQ
;
A
#
# COMPACT_ATOMS: atom_id res chain seq x y z
N MET A 1 5.47 -23.86 -29.52
CA MET A 1 5.84 -22.82 -28.53
C MET A 1 4.77 -22.86 -27.45
N SER A 2 5.13 -23.08 -26.19
CA SER A 2 4.16 -23.09 -25.08
C SER A 2 3.84 -21.65 -24.70
N GLU A 3 2.56 -21.30 -24.61
CA GLU A 3 2.17 -20.04 -23.98
C GLU A 3 2.42 -20.10 -22.47
N MET A 4 3.01 -19.04 -21.93
CA MET A 4 3.32 -18.90 -20.52
C MET A 4 2.50 -17.76 -19.95
N THR A 5 1.62 -18.06 -18.99
CA THR A 5 0.78 -17.06 -18.31
C THR A 5 1.37 -16.73 -16.94
N LEU A 6 1.75 -15.47 -16.75
CA LEU A 6 2.24 -14.95 -15.46
C LEU A 6 1.07 -14.37 -14.66
N ILE A 7 0.72 -15.00 -13.55
CA ILE A 7 -0.25 -14.46 -12.59
C ILE A 7 0.51 -13.55 -11.63
N VAL A 8 0.12 -12.28 -11.56
CA VAL A 8 0.64 -11.32 -10.58
C VAL A 8 -0.47 -10.89 -9.62
N PRO A 9 -0.13 -10.57 -8.35
CA PRO A 9 -1.11 -9.99 -7.43
C PRO A 9 -1.66 -8.68 -7.99
N ASN A 10 -2.95 -8.44 -7.73
CA ASN A 10 -3.59 -7.16 -7.99
C ASN A 10 -2.80 -6.01 -7.34
N ASP A 11 -2.82 -4.83 -7.95
CA ASP A 11 -2.10 -3.68 -7.43
C ASP A 11 -2.73 -3.17 -6.12
N TRP A 12 -4.06 -3.23 -6.04
CA TRP A 12 -4.84 -2.87 -4.87
C TRP A 12 -5.17 -4.12 -4.04
N VAL A 13 -4.75 -4.11 -2.78
CA VAL A 13 -4.92 -5.21 -1.83
C VAL A 13 -5.58 -4.76 -0.53
N THR A 14 -6.11 -5.71 0.24
CA THR A 14 -6.65 -5.44 1.58
C THR A 14 -5.54 -5.08 2.57
N GLU A 15 -5.91 -4.51 3.73
CA GLU A 15 -4.93 -4.25 4.80
C GLU A 15 -4.20 -5.53 5.23
N GLU A 16 -4.94 -6.62 5.43
CA GLU A 16 -4.38 -7.93 5.81
C GLU A 16 -3.32 -8.40 4.81
N LYS A 17 -3.62 -8.35 3.52
CA LYS A 17 -2.66 -8.77 2.49
C LYS A 17 -1.47 -7.82 2.39
N LEU A 18 -1.69 -6.51 2.58
CA LEU A 18 -0.58 -5.55 2.63
C LEU A 18 0.35 -5.85 3.80
N VAL A 19 -0.20 -6.15 4.98
CA VAL A 19 0.55 -6.53 6.19
C VAL A 19 1.38 -7.78 5.90
N GLU A 20 0.79 -8.81 5.28
CA GLU A 20 1.52 -10.04 4.92
C GLU A 20 2.67 -9.78 3.94
N ILE A 21 2.46 -8.94 2.91
CA ILE A 21 3.46 -8.68 1.88
C ILE A 21 4.59 -7.79 2.40
N THR A 22 4.26 -6.74 3.14
CA THR A 22 5.22 -5.68 3.53
C THR A 22 5.79 -5.85 4.93
N GLY A 23 5.13 -6.63 5.80
CA GLY A 23 5.44 -6.72 7.23
C GLY A 23 5.06 -5.47 8.04
N LEU A 24 4.43 -4.45 7.42
CA LEU A 24 3.98 -3.26 8.14
C LEU A 24 2.86 -3.62 9.11
N ARG A 25 2.90 -3.04 10.31
CA ARG A 25 1.82 -3.22 11.30
C ARG A 25 0.60 -2.35 10.94
N PRO A 26 -0.64 -2.78 11.24
CA PRO A 26 -1.86 -1.98 11.00
C PRO A 26 -1.78 -0.56 11.57
N GLY A 27 -1.26 -0.40 12.80
CA GLY A 27 -1.08 0.93 13.40
C GLY A 27 -0.03 1.82 12.70
N THR A 28 0.89 1.24 11.92
CA THR A 28 1.81 2.00 11.06
C THR A 28 1.10 2.46 9.79
N ILE A 29 0.33 1.56 9.17
CA ILE A 29 -0.50 1.85 8.00
C ILE A 29 -1.50 2.97 8.30
N GLU A 30 -2.22 2.88 9.42
CA GLU A 30 -3.18 3.90 9.84
C GLU A 30 -2.50 5.28 10.03
N ARG A 31 -1.32 5.30 10.65
CA ARG A 31 -0.55 6.54 10.83
C ARG A 31 -0.04 7.09 9.50
N ALA A 32 0.38 6.25 8.58
CA ALA A 32 0.82 6.66 7.26
C ALA A 32 -0.33 7.32 6.47
N ARG A 33 -1.54 6.72 6.46
CA ARG A 33 -2.75 7.34 5.89
C ARG A 33 -3.05 8.72 6.45
N LYS A 34 -2.90 8.89 7.77
CA LYS A 34 -3.21 10.16 8.44
C LYS A 34 -2.14 11.24 8.20
N LYS A 35 -0.91 10.87 7.84
CA LYS A 35 0.23 11.79 7.85
C LYS A 35 0.85 12.06 6.48
N CYS A 36 0.99 11.05 5.62
CA CYS A 36 1.85 11.16 4.44
C CYS A 36 1.40 10.37 3.21
N TRP A 37 0.56 9.35 3.36
CA TRP A 37 -0.03 8.65 2.23
C TRP A 37 -1.19 9.45 1.64
N MET A 38 -1.34 9.39 0.33
CA MET A 38 -2.38 10.13 -0.40
C MET A 38 -3.46 9.18 -0.91
N VAL A 39 -4.72 9.60 -0.76
CA VAL A 39 -5.87 8.93 -1.39
C VAL A 39 -5.64 8.88 -2.90
N GLY A 40 -5.86 7.72 -3.51
CA GLY A 40 -5.64 7.47 -4.94
C GLY A 40 -4.21 7.10 -5.30
N ARG A 41 -3.24 7.22 -4.37
CA ARG A 41 -1.84 6.79 -4.59
C ARG A 41 -1.48 5.56 -3.76
N GLU A 42 -1.35 5.70 -2.45
CA GLU A 42 -1.04 4.56 -1.56
C GLU A 42 -2.27 3.83 -1.05
N TYR A 43 -3.40 4.53 -0.92
CA TYR A 43 -4.65 3.91 -0.49
C TYR A 43 -5.84 4.55 -1.21
N LEU A 44 -6.95 3.83 -1.30
CA LEU A 44 -8.22 4.37 -1.79
C LEU A 44 -9.38 3.84 -0.95
N HIS A 45 -10.48 4.59 -0.96
CA HIS A 45 -11.72 4.15 -0.36
C HIS A 45 -12.53 3.37 -1.41
N VAL A 46 -13.06 2.21 -1.03
CA VAL A 46 -13.91 1.35 -1.88
C VAL A 46 -15.30 1.29 -1.30
N SER A 47 -16.30 1.39 -2.18
CA SER A 47 -17.70 1.20 -1.81
C SER A 47 -18.43 0.43 -2.91
N PRO A 48 -19.32 -0.52 -2.56
CA PRO A 48 -20.07 -1.30 -3.55
C PRO A 48 -21.06 -0.46 -4.36
N ASP A 49 -21.47 0.70 -3.85
CA ASP A 49 -22.35 1.66 -4.55
C ASP A 49 -21.58 2.60 -5.50
N GLY A 50 -20.25 2.44 -5.61
CA GLY A 50 -19.39 3.30 -6.44
C GLY A 50 -19.14 4.69 -5.89
N VAL A 51 -19.67 5.05 -4.71
CA VAL A 51 -19.53 6.37 -4.08
C VAL A 51 -18.82 6.24 -2.72
N PRO A 52 -17.48 6.14 -2.71
CA PRO A 52 -16.73 5.95 -1.49
C PRO A 52 -16.79 7.16 -0.55
N LYS A 53 -16.95 6.87 0.74
CA LYS A 53 -17.00 7.83 1.85
C LYS A 53 -15.73 7.73 2.68
N LYS A 54 -15.49 8.72 3.56
CA LYS A 54 -14.30 8.74 4.44
C LYS A 54 -14.21 7.52 5.38
N ASN A 55 -15.34 6.91 5.71
CA ASN A 55 -15.44 5.71 6.55
C ASN A 55 -15.58 4.41 5.75
N SER A 56 -15.55 4.48 4.41
CA SER A 56 -15.56 3.30 3.57
C SER A 56 -14.27 2.48 3.74
N GLU A 57 -14.37 1.18 3.42
CA GLU A 57 -13.24 0.27 3.42
C GLU A 57 -12.08 0.82 2.59
N CYS A 58 -10.85 0.54 3.03
CA CYS A 58 -9.66 0.98 2.32
C CYS A 58 -8.96 -0.21 1.65
N MET A 59 -8.58 -0.01 0.40
CA MET A 59 -7.60 -0.86 -0.28
C MET A 59 -6.29 -0.09 -0.47
N TYR A 60 -5.20 -0.82 -0.64
CA TYR A 60 -3.85 -0.28 -0.64
C TYR A 60 -3.08 -0.67 -1.88
N ASN A 61 -2.39 0.30 -2.48
CA ASN A 61 -1.55 0.05 -3.64
C ASN A 61 -0.19 -0.48 -3.18
N ARG A 62 0.04 -1.80 -3.34
CA ARG A 62 1.27 -2.43 -2.85
C ARG A 62 2.52 -1.78 -3.45
N LYS A 63 2.52 -1.42 -4.73
CA LYS A 63 3.69 -0.88 -5.44
C LYS A 63 4.03 0.52 -4.93
N ALA A 64 3.02 1.36 -4.70
CA ALA A 64 3.22 2.69 -4.15
C ALA A 64 3.72 2.63 -2.70
N VAL A 65 3.20 1.69 -1.91
CA VAL A 65 3.68 1.44 -0.54
C VAL A 65 5.12 0.94 -0.55
N ASP A 66 5.49 0.01 -1.44
CA ASP A 66 6.87 -0.48 -1.58
C ASP A 66 7.84 0.67 -1.92
N GLN A 67 7.47 1.53 -2.87
CA GLN A 67 8.26 2.72 -3.23
C GLN A 67 8.40 3.68 -2.05
N TRP A 68 7.33 3.85 -1.26
CA TRP A 68 7.36 4.67 -0.06
C TRP A 68 8.31 4.09 0.99
N VAL A 69 8.30 2.77 1.22
CA VAL A 69 9.24 2.08 2.11
C VAL A 69 10.67 2.25 1.61
N GLU A 70 10.93 2.02 0.32
CA GLU A 70 12.26 2.18 -0.28
C GLU A 70 12.78 3.61 -0.12
N SER A 71 11.91 4.62 -0.19
CA SER A 71 12.31 6.02 0.04
C SER A 71 12.89 6.28 1.43
N MET A 72 12.63 5.39 2.40
CA MET A 72 13.16 5.47 3.76
C MET A 72 14.60 4.96 3.86
N SER A 73 15.09 4.15 2.91
CA SER A 73 16.47 3.63 2.94
C SER A 73 17.48 4.78 2.97
N LYS A 74 17.21 5.84 2.20
CA LYS A 74 18.00 7.08 2.14
C LYS A 74 17.94 7.94 3.40
N LYS A 75 17.02 7.67 4.32
CA LYS A 75 16.79 8.47 5.53
C LYS A 75 17.17 7.71 6.80
N GLN A 76 17.79 6.54 6.67
CA GLN A 76 18.20 5.75 7.82
C GLN A 76 19.30 6.47 8.61
N PRO A 77 19.22 6.48 9.95
CA PRO A 77 20.30 6.99 10.79
C PRO A 77 21.62 6.28 10.47
N GLY A 78 22.68 7.04 10.18
CA GLY A 78 24.00 6.49 9.89
C GLY A 78 24.22 5.95 8.47
N ALA A 79 23.22 6.00 7.57
CA ALA A 79 23.37 5.50 6.20
C ALA A 79 24.25 6.37 5.28
N HIS A 80 24.68 7.55 5.75
CA HIS A 80 25.57 8.47 5.03
C HIS A 80 26.80 8.87 5.86
N GLN A 81 27.25 8.01 6.79
CA GLN A 81 28.52 8.18 7.50
C GLN A 81 29.70 7.65 6.70
#